data_AF-A0A256XWX3-F1
#
_entry.id   AF-A0A256XWX3-F1
#
_cell.length_a   1.000
_cell.length_b   1.000
_cell.length_c   1.000
_cell.angle_alpha   90.00
_cell.angle_beta   90.00
_cell.angle_gamma   90.00
#
_symmetry.space_group_name_H-M   'P 1'
#
loop_
_entity.id
_entity.type
_entity.pdbx_description
1 polymer ?
#
loop_
_entity_poly.entity_id
_entity_poly.type
_entity_poly.pdbx_seq_one_letter_code
_entity_poly.pdbx_strand_id
1 'polypeptide(L)'
;MSGKTKNLKTSKNLENKKKGDKMEIQLNKTEPIGKEKEELAKVLLARFGLLPRKKDGIAKFDKLLLELYERKKQANREKKPETAVMPVEEMALYAGIKRQTMYDYLKRWLDLQILKKTSFVSEGKVVIGYELNGNNLEGAFRKAEATIKAHIDTSFRIIEELQLEIKKEKLRSNTNSLKEQ
;
A
#
# COMPACT_ATOMS: atom_id res chain seq x y z
N MET A 1 27.76 -11.50 -60.15
CA MET A 1 26.83 -10.39 -59.85
C MET A 1 25.98 -10.78 -58.66
N SER A 2 26.09 -9.99 -57.60
CA SER A 2 25.54 -10.22 -56.26
C SER A 2 24.09 -9.72 -56.19
N GLY A 3 23.17 -10.56 -55.72
CA GLY A 3 21.73 -10.30 -55.68
C GLY A 3 21.09 -10.71 -54.36
N LYS A 4 21.25 -9.85 -53.35
CA LYS A 4 20.36 -9.57 -52.20
C LYS A 4 19.50 -10.73 -51.65
N THR A 5 19.99 -11.36 -50.58
CA THR A 5 19.16 -12.00 -49.54
C THR A 5 18.49 -10.92 -48.67
N LYS A 6 17.16 -10.79 -48.74
CA LYS A 6 16.37 -9.98 -47.81
C LYS A 6 16.07 -10.78 -46.55
N ASN A 7 16.58 -10.29 -45.43
CA ASN A 7 16.27 -10.66 -44.05
C ASN A 7 14.74 -10.59 -43.80
N LEU A 8 14.08 -11.73 -43.60
CA LEU A 8 12.78 -11.82 -42.91
C LEU A 8 13.02 -12.18 -41.44
N LYS A 9 13.42 -11.18 -40.67
CA LYS A 9 13.17 -11.10 -39.23
C LYS A 9 12.49 -9.76 -39.01
N THR A 10 11.63 -9.70 -37.99
CA THR A 10 10.96 -8.49 -37.46
C THR A 10 9.54 -8.22 -37.96
N SER A 11 8.58 -9.05 -37.53
CA SER A 11 7.17 -8.64 -37.41
C SER A 11 6.33 -9.64 -36.61
N LYS A 12 6.76 -9.99 -35.39
CA LYS A 12 5.89 -10.65 -34.38
C LYS A 12 6.11 -10.11 -32.96
N ASN A 13 6.43 -8.83 -32.84
CA ASN A 13 6.42 -8.10 -31.56
C ASN A 13 5.33 -7.04 -31.66
N LEU A 14 4.07 -7.41 -31.40
CA LEU A 14 2.95 -6.52 -31.09
C LEU A 14 1.70 -7.36 -30.83
N GLU A 15 1.73 -8.17 -29.77
CA GLU A 15 0.49 -8.69 -29.21
C GLU A 15 0.60 -8.79 -27.69
N ASN A 16 0.18 -7.69 -27.06
CA ASN A 16 -0.66 -7.65 -25.87
C ASN A 16 -0.52 -8.80 -24.86
N LYS A 17 0.37 -8.58 -23.88
CA LYS A 17 0.04 -8.85 -22.49
C LYS A 17 0.45 -7.65 -21.64
N LYS A 18 -0.48 -6.71 -21.47
CA LYS A 18 -0.53 -5.84 -20.29
C LYS A 18 -0.71 -6.75 -19.07
N LYS A 19 0.39 -7.36 -18.61
CA LYS A 19 0.48 -7.88 -17.25
C LYS A 19 0.30 -6.66 -16.37
N GLY A 20 -0.80 -6.65 -15.60
CA GLY A 20 -0.95 -5.73 -14.49
C GLY A 20 0.31 -5.83 -13.65
N ASP A 21 1.08 -4.74 -13.65
CA ASP A 21 2.26 -4.58 -12.81
C ASP A 21 1.81 -4.85 -11.38
N LYS A 22 2.16 -6.02 -10.89
CA LYS A 22 1.84 -6.48 -9.54
C LYS A 22 2.63 -5.57 -8.59
N MET A 23 1.96 -5.03 -7.58
CA MET A 23 2.58 -4.20 -6.56
C MET A 23 3.80 -4.93 -5.97
N GLU A 24 5.00 -4.43 -6.25
CA GLU A 24 6.24 -4.90 -5.61
C GLU A 24 6.54 -3.94 -4.46
N ILE A 25 6.40 -4.41 -3.23
CA ILE A 25 6.66 -3.62 -2.03
C ILE A 25 8.18 -3.45 -1.94
N GLN A 26 8.70 -2.30 -2.40
CA GLN A 26 10.11 -1.94 -2.23
C GLN A 26 10.29 -1.26 -0.87
N LEU A 27 10.91 -1.96 0.09
CA LEU A 27 11.36 -1.40 1.36
C LEU A 27 12.63 -0.57 1.13
N ASN A 28 12.47 0.65 0.62
CA ASN A 28 13.60 1.57 0.49
C ASN A 28 13.90 2.22 1.84
N LYS A 29 15.16 2.17 2.27
CA LYS A 29 15.67 2.98 3.39
C LYS A 29 15.79 4.43 2.93
N THR A 30 14.67 5.14 2.91
CA THR A 30 14.63 6.58 2.63
C THR A 30 14.62 7.32 3.96
N GLU A 31 15.65 8.11 4.24
CA GLU A 31 15.66 9.08 5.34
C GLU A 31 15.18 10.45 4.82
N PRO A 32 14.50 11.26 5.65
CA PRO A 32 14.06 12.58 5.23
C PRO A 32 15.27 13.51 5.08
N ILE A 33 15.33 14.26 3.98
CA ILE A 33 16.41 15.23 3.71
C ILE A 33 16.22 16.51 4.54
N GLY A 34 14.98 16.79 4.98
CA GLY A 34 14.63 17.94 5.81
C GLY A 34 13.38 17.70 6.65
N LYS A 35 12.97 18.70 7.43
CA LYS A 35 11.78 18.63 8.33
C LYS A 35 10.50 19.19 7.71
N GLU A 36 10.53 19.55 6.43
CA GLU A 36 9.37 20.04 5.69
C GLU A 36 8.26 18.98 5.66
N LYS A 37 7.00 19.40 5.80
CA LYS A 37 5.84 18.51 5.93
C LYS A 37 5.73 17.55 4.74
N GLU A 38 5.92 18.05 3.52
CA GLU A 38 5.82 17.30 2.28
C GLU A 38 6.89 16.20 2.21
N GLU A 39 8.11 16.51 2.65
CA GLU A 39 9.23 15.56 2.66
C GLU A 39 9.00 14.47 3.71
N LEU A 40 8.59 14.84 4.92
CA LEU A 40 8.26 13.87 5.97
C LEU A 40 7.11 12.95 5.55
N ALA A 41 6.05 13.49 4.95
CA ALA A 41 4.93 12.70 4.45
C ALA A 41 5.37 11.73 3.35
N LYS A 42 6.17 12.20 2.39
CA LYS A 42 6.72 11.38 1.31
C LYS A 42 7.59 10.24 1.83
N VAL A 43 8.51 10.52 2.75
CA VAL A 43 9.39 9.51 3.36
C VAL A 43 8.59 8.51 4.18
N LEU A 44 7.61 8.97 4.96
CA LEU A 44 6.75 8.10 5.76
C LEU A 44 5.94 7.15 4.86
N LEU A 45 5.36 7.66 3.77
CA LEU A 45 4.67 6.84 2.77
C LEU A 45 5.62 5.86 2.11
N ALA A 46 6.84 6.28 1.78
CA ALA A 46 7.86 5.38 1.24
C ALA A 46 8.15 4.21 2.20
N ARG A 47 8.33 4.50 3.49
CA ARG A 47 8.57 3.50 4.55
C ARG A 47 7.36 2.61 4.82
N PHE A 48 6.16 3.13 4.61
CA PHE A 48 4.95 2.32 4.62
C PHE A 48 4.82 1.41 3.40
N GLY A 49 5.79 1.37 2.49
CA GLY A 49 5.75 0.54 1.28
C GLY A 49 4.83 1.13 0.20
N LEU A 50 4.59 2.44 0.28
CA LEU A 50 3.68 3.20 -0.57
C LEU A 50 4.45 4.14 -1.48
N LEU A 51 5.62 3.74 -1.98
CA LEU A 51 6.29 4.57 -2.97
C LEU A 51 5.40 4.68 -4.22
N PRO A 52 5.08 5.91 -4.65
CA PRO A 52 4.58 6.11 -5.98
C PRO A 52 5.57 5.51 -6.98
N ARG A 53 5.07 4.81 -8.01
CA ARG A 53 5.93 4.51 -9.17
C ARG A 53 6.48 5.83 -9.69
N LYS A 54 7.55 5.82 -10.51
CA LYS A 54 8.11 7.05 -11.12
C LYS A 54 7.08 8.04 -11.72
N LYS A 55 5.86 7.58 -12.05
CA LYS A 55 4.73 8.41 -12.54
C LYS A 55 3.85 9.07 -11.47
N ASP A 56 3.87 8.62 -10.22
CA ASP A 56 2.97 9.07 -9.16
C ASP A 56 3.68 9.96 -8.12
N GLY A 57 4.94 10.35 -8.37
CA GLY A 57 5.77 11.17 -7.45
C GLY A 57 5.26 12.58 -7.17
N ILE A 58 4.13 12.95 -7.76
CA ILE A 58 3.44 14.24 -7.62
C ILE A 58 2.24 14.13 -6.65
N ALA A 59 1.95 12.92 -6.14
CA ALA A 59 0.78 12.67 -5.29
C ALA A 59 0.82 13.52 -4.01
N LYS A 60 -0.24 14.32 -3.80
CA LYS A 60 -0.37 15.27 -2.68
C LYS A 60 -1.04 14.62 -1.48
N PHE A 61 -0.43 13.55 -0.97
CA PHE A 61 -1.00 12.78 0.14
C PHE A 61 -1.06 13.55 1.46
N ASP A 62 -0.14 14.47 1.68
CA ASP A 62 -0.15 15.36 2.83
C ASP A 62 -1.40 16.27 2.85
N LYS A 63 -1.90 16.65 1.67
CA LYS A 63 -3.15 17.40 1.51
C LYS A 63 -4.37 16.51 1.72
N LEU A 64 -4.35 15.30 1.17
CA LEU A 64 -5.43 14.32 1.39
C LEU A 64 -5.58 13.97 2.88
N LEU A 65 -4.47 13.72 3.57
CA LEU A 65 -4.50 13.41 5.01
C LEU A 65 -5.02 14.60 5.83
N LEU A 66 -4.64 15.83 5.47
CA LEU A 66 -5.15 17.03 6.11
C LEU A 66 -6.66 17.20 5.89
N GLU A 67 -7.13 17.00 4.67
CA GLU A 67 -8.57 17.05 4.35
C GLU A 67 -9.36 16.00 5.14
N LEU A 68 -8.89 14.75 5.19
CA LEU A 68 -9.53 13.69 5.97
C LEU A 68 -9.61 14.04 7.47
N TYR A 69 -8.58 14.72 7.99
CA TYR A 69 -8.59 15.22 9.35
C TYR A 69 -9.62 16.33 9.58
N GLU A 70 -9.66 17.34 8.71
CA GLU A 70 -10.63 18.44 8.83
C GLU A 70 -12.07 17.93 8.69
N ARG A 71 -12.34 17.00 7.76
CA ARG A 71 -13.65 16.33 7.66
C ARG A 71 -14.03 15.57 8.90
N LYS A 72 -13.08 14.84 9.51
CA LYS A 72 -13.34 14.11 10.76
C LYS A 72 -13.70 15.06 11.89
N LYS A 73 -12.96 16.16 12.00
CA LYS A 73 -13.21 17.23 12.98
C LYS A 73 -14.57 17.87 12.75
N GLN A 74 -14.92 18.17 11.51
CA GLN A 74 -16.23 18.72 11.14
C GLN A 74 -17.37 17.75 11.50
N ALA A 75 -17.25 16.48 11.11
CA ALA A 75 -18.23 15.44 11.42
C ALA A 75 -18.49 15.31 12.93
N ASN A 76 -17.43 15.34 13.74
CA ASN A 76 -17.54 15.29 15.19
C ASN A 76 -18.22 16.54 15.76
N ARG A 77 -17.88 17.74 15.24
CA ARG A 77 -18.48 19.01 15.67
C ARG A 77 -19.96 19.09 15.33
N GLU A 78 -20.33 18.67 14.12
CA GLU A 78 -21.68 18.79 13.58
C GLU A 78 -22.56 17.56 13.88
N LYS A 79 -21.98 16.52 14.49
CA LYS A 79 -22.62 15.22 14.75
C LYS A 79 -23.18 14.55 13.49
N LYS A 80 -22.47 14.76 12.37
CA LYS A 80 -22.79 14.23 11.04
C LYS A 80 -21.68 13.27 10.59
N PRO A 81 -21.76 11.97 10.95
CA PRO A 81 -20.69 11.03 10.63
C PRO A 81 -20.43 10.88 9.13
N GLU A 82 -21.44 11.08 8.29
CA GLU A 82 -21.34 11.07 6.83
C GLU A 82 -20.33 12.09 6.29
N THR A 83 -20.16 13.22 6.98
CA THR A 83 -19.20 14.27 6.59
C THR A 83 -17.75 13.80 6.68
N ALA A 84 -17.44 12.81 7.52
CA ALA A 84 -16.09 12.25 7.64
C ALA A 84 -15.73 11.34 6.47
N VAL A 85 -16.72 10.88 5.69
CA VAL A 85 -16.55 9.85 4.69
C VAL A 85 -16.18 10.47 3.35
N MET A 86 -15.08 10.01 2.77
CA MET A 86 -14.64 10.43 1.44
C MET A 86 -14.66 9.25 0.46
N PRO A 87 -15.43 9.33 -0.64
CA PRO A 87 -15.36 8.34 -1.73
C PRO A 87 -13.97 8.32 -2.39
N VAL A 88 -13.61 7.19 -2.99
CA VAL A 88 -12.27 7.02 -3.60
C VAL A 88 -12.02 8.01 -4.75
N GLU A 89 -13.07 8.35 -5.51
CA GLU A 89 -13.01 9.32 -6.60
C GLU A 89 -12.57 10.70 -6.09
N GLU A 90 -13.12 11.11 -4.96
CA GLU A 90 -12.80 12.38 -4.31
C GLU A 90 -11.40 12.35 -3.70
N MET A 91 -11.03 11.24 -3.04
CA MET A 91 -9.66 11.07 -2.53
C MET A 91 -8.62 11.19 -3.64
N ALA A 92 -8.87 10.53 -4.78
CA ALA A 92 -7.97 10.55 -5.94
C ALA A 92 -7.84 11.97 -6.51
N LEU A 93 -8.94 12.73 -6.55
CA LEU A 93 -8.95 14.13 -6.97
C LEU A 93 -8.08 15.00 -6.04
N TYR A 94 -8.26 14.90 -4.72
CA TYR A 94 -7.46 15.64 -3.73
C TYR A 94 -5.96 15.30 -3.80
N ALA A 95 -5.64 14.02 -3.97
CA ALA A 95 -4.26 13.57 -4.08
C ALA A 95 -3.63 13.86 -5.46
N GLY A 96 -4.43 14.21 -6.48
CA GLY A 96 -3.95 14.46 -7.84
C GLY A 96 -3.46 13.20 -8.55
N ILE A 97 -4.06 12.04 -8.26
CA ILE A 97 -3.70 10.74 -8.86
C ILE A 97 -4.92 10.06 -9.48
N LYS A 98 -4.69 8.98 -10.25
CA LYS A 98 -5.78 8.18 -10.82
C LYS A 98 -6.48 7.37 -9.73
N ARG A 99 -7.79 7.14 -9.89
CA ARG A 99 -8.60 6.30 -8.99
C ARG A 99 -7.99 4.91 -8.75
N GLN A 100 -7.51 4.26 -9.81
CA GLN A 100 -6.89 2.93 -9.67
C GLN A 100 -5.64 2.99 -8.78
N THR A 101 -4.80 4.01 -8.96
CA THR A 101 -3.65 4.23 -8.10
C THR A 101 -4.09 4.48 -6.66
N MET A 102 -5.16 5.24 -6.44
CA MET A 102 -5.71 5.45 -5.09
C MET A 102 -6.15 4.14 -4.42
N TYR A 103 -6.75 3.19 -5.15
CA TYR A 103 -7.08 1.87 -4.59
C TYR A 103 -5.83 1.10 -4.12
N ASP A 104 -4.72 1.21 -4.86
CA ASP A 104 -3.46 0.59 -4.47
C ASP A 104 -2.95 1.18 -3.14
N TYR A 105 -3.06 2.49 -2.96
CA TYR A 105 -2.72 3.18 -1.70
C TYR A 105 -3.68 2.85 -0.56
N LEU A 106 -4.98 2.85 -0.83
CA LEU A 106 -6.04 2.57 0.14
C LEU A 106 -5.85 1.20 0.76
N LYS A 107 -5.52 0.19 -0.03
CA LYS A 107 -5.25 -1.15 0.50
C LYS A 107 -4.26 -1.10 1.65
N ARG A 108 -3.12 -0.44 1.45
CA ARG A 108 -2.09 -0.36 2.49
C ARG A 108 -2.48 0.56 3.65
N TRP A 109 -3.18 1.65 3.40
CA TRP A 109 -3.69 2.52 4.47
C TRP A 109 -4.73 1.82 5.35
N LEU A 110 -5.51 0.89 4.78
CA LEU A 110 -6.42 0.02 5.52
C LEU A 110 -5.65 -1.06 6.29
N ASP A 111 -4.66 -1.69 5.67
CA ASP A 111 -3.80 -2.69 6.33
C ASP A 111 -3.09 -2.09 7.55
N LEU A 112 -2.57 -0.87 7.41
CA LEU A 112 -1.95 -0.09 8.50
C LEU A 112 -2.96 0.57 9.44
N GLN A 113 -4.25 0.36 9.22
CA GLN A 113 -5.32 0.95 10.04
C GLN A 113 -5.25 2.47 10.17
N ILE A 114 -4.66 3.17 9.19
CA ILE A 114 -4.67 4.64 9.13
C ILE A 114 -6.08 5.12 8.78
N LEU A 115 -6.70 4.46 7.81
CA LEU A 115 -8.09 4.68 7.42
C LEU A 115 -8.94 3.46 7.77
N LYS A 116 -10.25 3.67 7.81
CA LYS A 116 -11.24 2.60 7.84
C LYS A 116 -12.26 2.80 6.72
N LYS A 117 -12.69 1.68 6.14
CA LYS A 117 -13.78 1.66 5.15
C LYS A 117 -15.11 1.79 5.89
N THR A 118 -16.00 2.63 5.39
CA THR A 118 -17.33 2.84 5.95
C THR A 118 -18.34 3.09 4.84
N SER A 119 -19.62 3.08 5.19
CA SER A 119 -20.70 3.39 4.26
C SER A 119 -21.78 4.20 4.95
N PHE A 120 -22.45 5.06 4.19
CA PHE A 120 -23.62 5.79 4.63
C PHE A 120 -24.68 5.76 3.54
N VAL A 121 -25.92 6.04 3.91
CA VAL A 121 -27.03 6.17 2.96
C VAL A 121 -27.21 7.65 2.64
N SER A 122 -27.17 7.99 1.35
CA SER A 122 -27.46 9.33 0.84
C SER A 122 -28.44 9.19 -0.31
N GLU A 123 -29.57 9.90 -0.23
CA GLU A 123 -30.61 9.88 -1.28
C GLU A 123 -31.07 8.45 -1.67
N GLY A 124 -31.17 7.56 -0.67
CA GLY A 124 -31.54 6.16 -0.88
C GLY A 124 -30.46 5.28 -1.50
N LYS A 125 -29.26 5.81 -1.76
CA LYS A 125 -28.10 5.08 -2.28
C LYS A 125 -27.07 4.85 -1.19
N VAL A 126 -26.50 3.65 -1.16
CA VAL A 126 -25.36 3.33 -0.29
C VAL A 126 -24.09 3.89 -0.92
N VAL A 127 -23.47 4.84 -0.24
CA VAL A 127 -22.18 5.41 -0.62
C VAL A 127 -21.10 4.73 0.22
N ILE A 128 -20.09 4.17 -0.45
CA ILE A 128 -18.92 3.57 0.19
C ILE A 128 -17.79 4.59 0.14
N GLY A 129 -17.13 4.80 1.27
CA GLY A 129 -15.96 5.64 1.33
C GLY A 129 -15.04 5.27 2.49
N TYR A 130 -14.11 6.17 2.75
CA TYR A 130 -13.05 5.99 3.71
C TYR A 130 -12.98 7.20 4.62
N GLU A 131 -12.69 6.95 5.89
CA GLU A 131 -12.48 8.02 6.87
C GLU A 131 -11.25 7.70 7.72
N LEU A 132 -10.73 8.74 8.38
CA LEU A 132 -9.60 8.60 9.30
C LEU A 132 -9.96 7.65 10.44
N ASN A 133 -9.08 6.68 10.72
CA ASN A 133 -9.30 5.69 11.77
C ASN A 133 -8.82 6.22 13.15
N GLY A 134 -9.44 7.30 13.59
CA GLY A 134 -9.12 7.97 14.86
C GLY A 134 -9.88 9.29 14.96
N ASN A 135 -9.76 9.96 16.10
CA ASN A 135 -10.34 11.30 16.26
C ASN A 135 -9.46 12.39 15.62
N ASN A 136 -8.19 12.09 15.40
CA ASN A 136 -7.19 12.97 14.80
C ASN A 136 -6.09 12.15 14.12
N LEU A 137 -5.16 12.82 13.42
CA LEU A 137 -4.04 12.17 12.73
C LEU A 137 -3.12 11.40 13.69
N GLU A 138 -2.87 11.96 14.88
CA GLU A 138 -2.04 11.31 15.89
C GLU A 138 -2.62 9.95 16.30
N GLY A 139 -3.92 9.87 16.58
CA GLY A 139 -4.60 8.63 16.92
C GLY A 139 -4.55 7.60 15.78
N ALA A 140 -4.69 8.04 14.53
CA ALA A 140 -4.56 7.16 13.37
C ALA A 140 -3.12 6.65 13.20
N PHE A 141 -2.12 7.51 13.39
CA PHE A 141 -0.71 7.10 13.31
C PHE A 141 -0.26 6.21 14.47
N ARG A 142 -0.78 6.42 15.69
CA ARG A 142 -0.56 5.50 16.82
C ARG A 142 -1.09 4.09 16.51
N LYS A 143 -2.23 3.97 15.83
CA LYS A 143 -2.73 2.67 15.37
C LYS A 143 -1.81 2.04 14.32
N ALA A 144 -1.38 2.83 13.33
CA ALA A 144 -0.42 2.35 12.34
C ALA A 144 0.89 1.87 12.96
N GLU A 145 1.42 2.60 13.93
CA GLU A 145 2.59 2.20 14.71
C GLU A 145 2.37 0.84 15.41
N ALA A 146 1.24 0.70 16.12
CA ALA A 146 0.90 -0.55 16.80
C ALA A 146 0.77 -1.73 15.81
N THR A 147 0.13 -1.51 14.67
CA THR A 147 0.00 -2.51 13.61
C THR A 147 1.36 -2.92 13.04
N ILE A 148 2.27 -1.97 12.80
CA ILE A 148 3.62 -2.25 12.31
C ILE A 148 4.40 -3.09 13.33
N LYS A 149 4.36 -2.72 14.61
CA LYS A 149 5.02 -3.49 15.68
C LYS A 149 4.49 -4.93 15.72
N ALA A 150 3.16 -5.10 15.71
CA ALA A 150 2.55 -6.42 15.71
C ALA A 150 2.96 -7.27 14.51
N HIS A 151 3.08 -6.67 13.31
CA HIS A 151 3.57 -7.38 12.12
C HIS A 151 5.04 -7.79 12.24
N ILE A 152 5.89 -6.94 12.80
CA ILE A 152 7.30 -7.26 13.04
C ILE A 152 7.42 -8.42 14.02
N ASP A 153 6.71 -8.36 15.16
CA ASP A 153 6.71 -9.42 16.17
C ASP A 153 6.24 -10.75 15.59
N THR A 154 5.17 -10.71 14.79
CA THR A 154 4.64 -11.91 14.10
C THR A 154 5.66 -12.46 13.10
N SER A 155 6.35 -11.58 12.37
CA SER A 155 7.38 -11.98 11.40
C SER A 155 8.54 -12.70 12.09
N PHE A 156 8.98 -12.21 13.25
CA PHE A 156 10.03 -12.89 14.02
C PHE A 156 9.60 -14.30 14.45
N ARG A 157 8.37 -14.46 14.96
CA ARG A 157 7.85 -15.80 15.31
C ARG A 157 7.81 -16.75 14.11
N ILE A 158 7.33 -16.28 12.95
CA ILE A 158 7.29 -17.08 11.72
C ILE A 158 8.70 -17.48 11.27
N ILE A 159 9.69 -16.59 11.41
CA ILE A 159 11.09 -16.90 11.11
C ILE A 159 11.61 -18.00 12.03
N GLU A 160 11.33 -17.93 13.34
CA GLU A 160 11.71 -18.96 14.31
C GLU A 160 11.07 -20.31 13.99
N GLU A 161 9.77 -20.33 13.69
CA GLU A 161 9.06 -21.55 13.28
C GLU A 161 9.66 -22.16 12.02
N LEU A 162 9.94 -21.34 11.00
CA LEU A 162 10.57 -21.79 9.77
C LEU A 162 11.97 -22.38 10.04
N GLN A 163 12.77 -21.74 10.88
CA GLN A 163 14.09 -22.25 11.27
C GLN A 163 13.99 -23.61 11.97
N LEU A 164 13.00 -23.81 12.84
CA LEU A 164 12.77 -25.09 13.51
C LEU A 164 12.35 -26.17 12.52
N GLU A 165 11.44 -25.89 11.59
CA GLU A 165 11.00 -26.85 10.58
C GLU A 165 12.14 -27.25 9.64
N ILE A 166 12.96 -26.30 9.18
CA ILE A 166 14.14 -26.59 8.35
C ILE A 166 15.13 -27.49 9.11
N LYS A 167 15.35 -27.26 10.41
CA LYS A 167 16.20 -28.13 11.23
C LYS A 167 15.64 -29.55 11.33
N LYS A 168 14.32 -29.70 11.55
CA LYS A 168 13.65 -31.01 11.58
C LYS A 168 13.77 -31.74 10.24
N GLU A 169 13.56 -31.04 9.13
CA GLU A 169 13.68 -31.58 7.77
C GLU A 169 15.09 -32.13 7.50
N LYS A 170 16.14 -31.38 7.87
CA LYS A 170 17.53 -31.83 7.75
C LYS A 170 17.80 -33.11 8.55
N LEU A 171 17.32 -33.18 9.79
CA LEU A 171 17.48 -34.37 10.64
C LEU A 171 16.78 -35.59 10.04
N ARG A 172 15.55 -35.43 9.54
CA ARG A 172 14.79 -36.50 8.87
C ARG A 172 15.53 -37.01 7.63
N SER A 173 16.07 -36.10 6.83
CA SER A 173 16.83 -36.41 5.61
C SER A 173 18.08 -37.23 5.93
N ASN A 174 18.85 -36.84 6.94
CA ASN A 174 20.03 -37.58 7.39
C ASN A 174 19.70 -38.97 7.96
N THR A 175 18.55 -39.11 8.62
CA THR A 175 18.12 -40.38 9.21
C THR A 175 17.70 -41.38 8.13
N ASN A 176 17.08 -40.91 7.05
CA ASN A 176 16.71 -41.77 5.91
C ASN A 176 17.94 -42.22 5.13
N SER A 177 18.95 -41.35 4.92
CA SER A 177 20.19 -41.75 4.25
C SER A 177 21.02 -42.80 5.00
N LEU A 178 20.88 -42.88 6.33
CA LEU A 178 21.54 -43.89 7.16
C LEU A 178 20.79 -45.23 7.19
N LYS A 179 19.52 -45.28 6.77
CA LYS A 179 18.73 -46.52 6.69
C LYS A 179 18.83 -47.22 5.34
N GLU A 180 19.33 -46.52 4.32
CA GLU A 180 19.53 -47.04 2.96
C GLU A 180 20.98 -47.53 2.72
N GLN A 181 21.85 -47.46 3.74
CA GLN A 181 23.19 -48.06 3.76
C GLN A 181 23.18 -49.33 4.62
#